data_AF-A0A7X4W8V0-F1
#
_entry.id   AF-A0A7X4W8V0-F1
#
_cell.length_a   1.000
_cell.length_b   1.000
_cell.length_c   1.000
_cell.angle_alpha   90.00
_cell.angle_beta   90.00
_cell.angle_gamma   90.00
#
_symmetry.space_group_name_H-M   'P 1'
#
loop_
_entity.id
_entity.type
_entity.pdbx_description
1 polymer ?
#
loop_
_entity_poly.entity_id
_entity_poly.type
_entity_poly.pdbx_seq_one_letter_code
_entity_poly.pdbx_strand_id
1 'polypeptide(L)'
;MDESNINWILAIACLLAGIGLGALGYHLLNAGAHGMQRLRQRLAERDRELAALRDGLDEHFDEVSRLAELLRRDGEALAARLAEDAGNLGGRTRNRPGLAVETPAIPADATNDEALPTPRDYADGSGGTLSEDFGLKDDASREPEAPRY
;
A
#
# COMPACT_ATOMS: atom_id res chain seq x y z
N MET A 1 -51.98 42.24 -68.12
CA MET A 1 -51.18 41.22 -68.83
C MET A 1 -50.12 40.73 -67.83
N ASP A 2 -50.56 40.18 -66.69
CA ASP A 2 -49.71 40.15 -65.47
C ASP A 2 -49.71 38.77 -64.77
N GLU A 3 -50.70 37.93 -65.02
CA GLU A 3 -50.85 36.61 -64.36
C GLU A 3 -49.73 35.62 -64.75
N SER A 4 -49.30 35.63 -66.02
CA SER A 4 -48.22 34.75 -66.49
C SER A 4 -46.86 35.10 -65.87
N ASN A 5 -46.58 36.40 -65.67
CA ASN A 5 -45.34 36.86 -65.06
C ASN A 5 -45.31 36.51 -63.57
N ILE A 6 -46.44 36.68 -62.88
CA ILE A 6 -46.60 36.32 -61.47
C ILE A 6 -46.41 34.81 -61.26
N ASN A 7 -46.97 33.96 -62.12
CA ASN A 7 -46.84 32.50 -62.00
C ASN A 7 -45.38 32.02 -62.20
N TRP A 8 -44.67 32.59 -63.18
CA TRP A 8 -43.28 32.23 -63.42
C TRP A 8 -42.33 32.75 -62.33
N ILE A 9 -42.59 33.95 -61.78
CA ILE A 9 -41.85 34.49 -60.63
C ILE A 9 -42.08 33.62 -59.38
N LEU A 10 -43.32 33.19 -59.12
CA LEU A 10 -43.63 32.27 -58.02
C LEU A 10 -42.92 30.91 -58.18
N ALA A 11 -42.86 30.38 -59.40
CA ALA A 11 -42.14 29.14 -59.69
C ALA A 11 -40.64 29.27 -59.39
N ILE A 12 -40.01 30.37 -59.79
CA ILE A 12 -38.59 30.64 -59.49
C ILE A 12 -38.36 30.86 -58.00
N ALA A 13 -39.23 31.63 -57.34
CA ALA A 13 -39.11 31.90 -55.91
C ALA A 13 -39.24 30.61 -55.08
N CYS A 14 -40.17 29.72 -55.43
CA CYS A 14 -40.33 28.42 -54.79
C CYS A 14 -39.12 27.51 -55.04
N LEU A 15 -38.58 27.48 -56.27
CA LEU A 15 -37.38 26.73 -56.61
C LEU A 15 -36.18 27.21 -55.77
N LEU A 16 -35.94 28.52 -55.69
CA LEU A 16 -34.86 29.10 -54.90
C LEU A 16 -35.04 28.86 -53.40
N ALA A 17 -36.27 28.99 -52.90
CA ALA A 17 -36.58 28.68 -51.51
C ALA A 17 -36.33 27.20 -51.19
N GLY A 18 -36.71 26.30 -52.10
CA GLY A 18 -36.48 24.85 -51.96
C GLY A 18 -35.00 24.48 -52.01
N ILE A 19 -34.22 25.07 -52.91
CA ILE A 19 -32.76 24.87 -52.97
C ILE A 19 -32.10 25.40 -51.71
N GLY A 20 -32.51 26.58 -51.23
CA GLY A 20 -32.00 27.16 -49.99
C GLY A 20 -32.27 26.27 -48.78
N LEU A 21 -33.52 25.80 -48.61
CA LEU A 21 -33.89 24.87 -47.54
C LEU A 21 -33.16 23.52 -47.68
N GLY A 22 -33.03 23.00 -48.89
CA GLY A 22 -32.35 21.73 -49.16
C GLY A 22 -30.86 21.79 -48.83
N ALA A 23 -30.17 22.85 -49.25
CA ALA A 23 -28.76 23.06 -48.95
C ALA A 23 -28.52 23.28 -47.45
N LEU A 24 -29.41 24.04 -46.79
CA LEU A 24 -29.32 24.26 -45.34
C LEU A 24 -29.55 22.96 -44.57
N GLY A 25 -30.56 22.17 -44.96
CA GLY A 25 -30.81 20.85 -44.40
C GLY A 25 -29.61 19.91 -44.58
N TYR A 26 -29.06 19.81 -45.79
CA TYR A 26 -27.89 18.99 -46.08
C TYR A 26 -26.67 19.41 -45.25
N HIS A 27 -26.43 20.72 -45.09
CA HIS A 27 -25.31 21.22 -44.31
C HIS A 27 -25.43 20.86 -42.82
N LEU A 28 -26.62 20.95 -42.22
CA LEU A 28 -26.84 20.56 -40.83
C LEU A 28 -26.68 19.05 -40.63
N LEU A 29 -27.23 18.23 -41.53
CA LEU A 29 -27.07 16.78 -41.45
C LEU A 29 -25.62 16.35 -41.66
N ASN A 30 -24.91 16.97 -42.59
CA ASN A 30 -23.49 16.70 -42.84
C ASN A 30 -22.60 17.10 -41.64
N ALA A 31 -22.90 18.24 -41.00
CA ALA A 31 -22.23 18.66 -39.76
C ALA A 31 -22.51 17.69 -38.59
N GLY A 32 -23.75 17.21 -38.47
CA GLY A 32 -24.14 16.22 -37.46
C GLY A 32 -23.49 14.84 -37.65
N ALA A 33 -23.33 14.40 -38.90
CA ALA A 33 -22.72 13.11 -39.23
C ALA A 33 -21.25 13.01 -38.75
N HIS A 34 -20.48 14.09 -38.90
CA HIS A 34 -19.10 14.16 -38.38
C HIS A 34 -19.06 14.13 -36.84
N GLY A 35 -20.06 14.71 -36.16
CA GLY A 35 -20.19 14.64 -34.71
C GLY A 35 -20.44 13.21 -34.21
N MET A 36 -21.31 12.47 -34.88
CA MET A 36 -21.65 11.07 -34.55
C MET A 36 -20.42 10.14 -34.67
N GLN A 37 -19.60 10.33 -35.70
CA GLN A 37 -18.36 9.55 -35.86
C GLN A 37 -17.37 9.81 -34.72
N ARG A 38 -17.21 11.07 -34.30
CA ARG A 38 -16.35 11.45 -33.16
C ARG A 38 -16.88 10.89 -31.83
N LEU A 39 -18.19 10.87 -31.63
CA LEU A 39 -18.82 10.24 -30.46
C LEU A 39 -18.54 8.73 -30.39
N ARG A 40 -18.65 8.01 -31.52
CA ARG A 40 -18.30 6.59 -31.59
C ARG A 40 -16.82 6.32 -31.35
N GLN A 41 -15.94 7.17 -31.87
CA GLN A 41 -14.50 7.07 -31.60
C GLN A 41 -14.20 7.25 -30.11
N ARG A 42 -14.81 8.26 -29.47
CA ARG A 42 -14.66 8.49 -28.04
C ARG A 42 -15.19 7.34 -27.19
N LEU A 43 -16.31 6.73 -27.58
CA LEU A 43 -16.83 5.54 -26.90
C LEU A 43 -15.84 4.37 -27.02
N ALA A 44 -15.33 4.10 -28.23
CA ALA A 44 -14.35 3.05 -28.44
C ALA A 44 -13.02 3.30 -27.70
N GLU A 45 -12.60 4.56 -27.52
CA GLU A 45 -11.45 4.91 -26.70
C GLU A 45 -11.72 4.67 -25.20
N ARG A 46 -12.88 5.09 -24.70
CA ARG A 46 -13.29 4.87 -23.30
C ARG A 46 -13.45 3.39 -22.98
N ASP A 47 -14.03 2.60 -23.88
CA ASP A 47 -14.18 1.15 -23.68
C ASP A 47 -12.82 0.45 -23.59
N ARG A 48 -11.83 0.90 -24.39
CA ARG A 48 -10.46 0.39 -24.28
C ARG A 48 -9.79 0.78 -22.97
N GLU A 49 -9.98 2.03 -22.51
CA GLU A 49 -9.46 2.47 -21.22
C GLU A 49 -10.06 1.68 -20.06
N LEU A 50 -11.37 1.42 -20.09
CA LEU A 50 -12.07 0.59 -19.10
C LEU A 50 -11.57 -0.86 -19.11
N ALA A 51 -11.34 -1.43 -20.28
CA ALA A 51 -10.76 -2.77 -20.40
C ALA A 51 -9.35 -2.82 -19.79
N ALA A 52 -8.49 -1.85 -20.10
CA ALA A 52 -7.14 -1.79 -19.54
C ALA A 52 -7.12 -1.61 -18.01
N LEU A 53 -8.03 -0.78 -17.47
CA LEU A 53 -8.21 -0.61 -16.02
C LEU A 53 -8.67 -1.92 -15.37
N ARG A 54 -9.63 -2.61 -15.99
CA ARG A 54 -10.14 -3.90 -15.50
C ARG A 54 -9.05 -4.96 -15.49
N ASP A 55 -8.28 -5.09 -16.57
CA ASP A 55 -7.18 -6.05 -16.66
C ASP A 55 -6.10 -5.75 -15.60
N GLY A 56 -5.79 -4.47 -15.35
CA GLY A 56 -4.87 -4.08 -14.29
C GLY A 56 -5.37 -4.40 -12.87
N LEU A 57 -6.69 -4.27 -12.63
CA LEU A 57 -7.30 -4.65 -11.35
C LEU A 57 -7.27 -6.16 -11.14
N ASP A 58 -7.53 -6.97 -12.17
CA ASP A 58 -7.48 -8.42 -12.08
C ASP A 58 -6.07 -8.89 -11.68
N GLU A 59 -5.01 -8.32 -12.26
CA GLU A 59 -3.62 -8.59 -11.86
C GLU A 59 -3.34 -8.20 -10.39
N HIS A 60 -3.86 -7.05 -9.94
CA HIS A 60 -3.72 -6.64 -8.54
C HIS A 60 -4.47 -7.60 -7.58
N PHE A 61 -5.65 -8.11 -7.96
CA PHE A 61 -6.37 -9.09 -7.16
C PHE A 61 -5.64 -10.43 -7.10
N ASP A 62 -5.00 -10.86 -8.18
CA ASP A 62 -4.17 -12.07 -8.19
C ASP A 62 -2.96 -11.93 -7.26
N GLU A 63 -2.24 -10.80 -7.31
CA GLU A 63 -1.10 -10.57 -6.41
C GLU A 63 -1.54 -10.43 -4.95
N VAL A 64 -2.65 -9.73 -4.67
CA VAL A 64 -3.21 -9.65 -3.31
C VAL A 64 -3.62 -11.03 -2.80
N SER A 65 -4.23 -11.86 -3.65
CA SER A 65 -4.60 -13.24 -3.29
C SER A 65 -3.36 -14.09 -2.99
N ARG A 66 -2.29 -13.92 -3.77
CA ARG A 66 -1.00 -14.59 -3.54
C ARG A 66 -0.36 -14.16 -2.23
N LEU A 67 -0.35 -12.86 -1.93
CA LEU A 67 0.16 -12.31 -0.67
C LEU A 67 -0.68 -12.78 0.53
N ALA A 68 -2.01 -12.82 0.39
CA ALA A 68 -2.90 -13.32 1.44
C ALA A 68 -2.66 -14.81 1.74
N GLU A 69 -2.45 -15.62 0.72
CA GLU A 69 -2.14 -17.04 0.89
C GLU A 69 -0.76 -17.26 1.53
N LEU A 70 0.24 -16.45 1.18
CA LEU A 70 1.54 -16.46 1.85
C LEU A 70 1.41 -16.10 3.33
N LEU A 71 0.69 -15.01 3.64
CA LEU A 71 0.47 -14.59 5.02
C LEU A 71 -0.27 -15.65 5.84
N ARG A 72 -1.25 -16.34 5.24
CA ARG A 72 -1.95 -17.46 5.89
C ARG A 72 -0.98 -18.61 6.22
N ARG A 73 -0.14 -19.01 5.27
CA ARG A 73 0.86 -20.07 5.47
C ARG A 73 1.88 -19.70 6.53
N ASP A 74 2.38 -18.47 6.51
CA ASP A 74 3.33 -17.98 7.50
C ASP A 74 2.69 -17.94 8.90
N GLY A 75 1.42 -17.55 9.00
CA GLY A 75 0.64 -17.60 10.23
C GLY A 75 0.47 -19.03 10.75
N GLU A 76 0.15 -20.00 9.90
CA GLU A 76 0.06 -21.42 10.26
C GLU A 76 1.41 -21.99 10.71
N ALA A 77 2.50 -21.63 10.03
CA ALA A 77 3.85 -22.06 10.39
C ALA A 77 4.28 -21.50 11.76
N LEU A 78 4.01 -20.21 12.01
CA LEU A 78 4.27 -19.58 13.31
C LEU A 78 3.44 -20.23 14.42
N ALA A 79 2.16 -20.51 14.17
CA ALA A 79 1.29 -21.19 15.12
C ALA A 79 1.81 -22.60 15.46
N ALA A 80 2.26 -23.37 14.46
CA ALA A 80 2.86 -24.68 14.65
C ALA A 80 4.15 -24.59 15.48
N ARG A 81 5.03 -23.62 15.19
CA ARG A 81 6.28 -23.43 15.92
C ARG A 81 6.06 -23.01 17.37
N LEU A 82 5.10 -22.12 17.60
CA LEU A 82 4.70 -21.71 18.95
C LEU A 82 4.16 -22.90 19.76
N ALA A 83 3.37 -23.78 19.14
CA ALA A 83 2.87 -24.99 19.79
C ALA A 83 4.02 -25.96 20.15
N GLU A 84 4.99 -26.14 19.26
CA GLU A 84 6.18 -26.96 19.50
C GLU A 84 7.05 -26.38 20.63
N ASP A 85 7.34 -25.09 20.60
CA ASP A 85 8.14 -24.39 21.60
C ASP A 85 7.44 -24.40 22.97
N ALA A 86 6.11 -24.21 23.02
CA ALA A 86 5.33 -24.33 24.24
C ALA A 86 5.40 -25.73 24.84
N GLY A 87 5.38 -26.78 24.01
CA GLY A 87 5.57 -28.17 24.45
C GLY A 87 6.97 -28.41 25.04
N ASN A 88 8.01 -27.92 24.37
CA ASN A 88 9.40 -28.05 24.81
C ASN A 88 9.68 -27.28 26.12
N LEU A 89 9.20 -26.04 26.22
CA LEU A 89 9.32 -25.23 27.43
C LEU A 89 8.50 -25.81 28.58
N GLY A 90 7.27 -26.27 28.34
CA GLY A 90 6.43 -26.91 29.34
C GLY A 90 7.03 -28.21 29.92
N GLY A 91 7.80 -28.95 29.11
CA GLY A 91 8.56 -30.11 29.57
C GLY A 91 9.79 -29.75 30.43
N ARG A 92 10.44 -28.62 30.11
CA ARG A 92 11.66 -28.17 30.79
C ARG A 92 11.40 -27.46 32.13
N THR A 93 10.26 -26.82 32.31
CA THR A 93 9.88 -26.23 33.61
C THR A 93 9.49 -27.29 34.65
N ARG A 94 8.97 -28.44 34.21
CA ARG A 94 8.59 -29.54 35.11
C ARG A 94 9.79 -30.35 35.63
N ASN A 95 10.91 -30.32 34.92
CA ASN A 95 12.15 -31.04 35.23
C ASN A 95 13.30 -30.14 35.70
N ARG A 96 13.01 -29.00 36.33
CA ARG A 96 14.02 -28.29 37.11
C ARG A 96 13.88 -28.77 38.57
N PRO A 97 14.54 -29.87 38.98
CA PRO A 97 14.71 -30.13 40.41
C PRO A 97 15.32 -28.86 40.99
N GLY A 98 14.72 -28.38 42.08
CA GLY A 98 14.90 -27.03 42.60
C GLY A 98 16.30 -26.51 42.41
N LEU A 99 16.42 -25.31 41.84
CA LEU A 99 17.64 -24.53 41.91
C LEU A 99 17.85 -24.25 43.41
N ALA A 100 18.42 -25.22 44.12
CA ALA A 100 18.89 -25.06 45.47
C ALA A 100 20.02 -24.05 45.35
N VAL A 101 19.66 -22.79 45.59
CA VAL A 101 20.61 -21.76 45.94
C VAL A 101 21.26 -22.29 47.21
N GLU A 102 22.41 -22.95 47.07
CA GLU A 102 23.33 -23.06 48.19
C GLU A 102 23.75 -21.63 48.50
N THR A 103 23.07 -21.04 49.49
CA THR A 103 23.50 -19.80 50.12
C THR A 103 24.95 -20.03 50.54
N PRO A 104 25.95 -19.36 49.92
CA PRO A 104 27.31 -19.46 50.39
C PRO A 104 27.29 -18.90 51.80
N ALA A 105 27.75 -19.69 52.78
CA ALA A 105 27.96 -19.18 54.13
C ALA A 105 28.97 -18.03 54.02
N ILE A 106 28.48 -16.80 54.16
CA ILE A 106 29.29 -15.58 54.14
C ILE A 106 30.20 -15.66 55.38
N PRO A 107 31.54 -15.70 55.24
CA PRO A 107 32.42 -15.59 56.38
C PRO A 107 32.24 -14.20 57.01
N ALA A 108 32.06 -14.16 58.33
CA ALA A 108 31.74 -12.98 59.12
C ALA A 108 32.90 -11.97 59.26
N ASP A 109 33.75 -11.85 58.25
CA ASP A 109 34.93 -10.98 58.28
C ASP A 109 35.16 -10.35 56.90
N ALA A 110 34.28 -9.40 56.55
CA ALA A 110 34.46 -8.50 55.42
C ALA A 110 33.85 -7.13 55.77
N THR A 111 34.45 -6.45 56.74
CA THR A 111 34.38 -4.99 56.80
C THR A 111 35.23 -4.43 55.67
N ASN A 112 34.67 -4.36 54.46
CA ASN A 112 35.09 -3.43 53.43
C ASN A 112 33.85 -3.03 52.65
N ASP A 113 33.65 -1.72 52.52
CA ASP A 113 32.67 -1.03 51.67
C ASP A 113 32.89 -1.34 50.17
N GLU A 114 32.90 -2.60 49.77
CA GLU A 114 32.69 -3.00 48.39
C GLU A 114 31.27 -3.50 48.27
N ALA A 115 30.36 -2.55 48.01
CA ALA A 115 29.02 -2.84 47.57
C ALA A 115 29.12 -3.81 46.38
N LEU A 116 28.73 -5.07 46.59
CA LEU A 116 28.52 -6.03 45.51
C LEU A 116 27.71 -5.31 44.43
N PRO A 117 28.18 -5.24 43.17
CA PRO A 117 27.49 -4.48 42.15
C PRO A 117 26.08 -5.05 42.01
N THR A 118 25.08 -4.24 42.37
CA THR A 118 23.68 -4.58 42.19
C THR A 118 23.48 -4.99 40.73
N PRO A 119 22.76 -6.09 40.44
CA PRO A 119 22.50 -6.51 39.07
C PRO A 119 22.03 -5.32 38.25
N ARG A 120 22.72 -5.05 37.15
CA ARG A 120 22.47 -3.87 36.34
C ARG A 120 21.07 -3.97 35.74
N ASP A 121 20.23 -2.98 36.04
CA ASP A 121 18.91 -2.84 35.41
C ASP A 121 19.11 -2.27 34.00
N TYR A 122 18.74 -3.04 32.98
CA TYR A 122 18.86 -2.64 31.58
C TYR A 122 17.61 -1.91 31.06
N ALA A 123 16.58 -1.75 31.89
CA ALA A 123 15.33 -1.06 31.57
C ALA A 123 15.26 0.37 32.15
N ASP A 124 16.29 0.82 32.88
CA ASP A 124 16.33 2.14 33.51
C ASP A 124 16.59 3.29 32.52
N GLY A 125 16.76 2.98 31.22
CA GLY A 125 17.04 3.97 30.18
C GLY A 125 18.46 4.57 30.25
N SER A 126 19.32 4.12 31.17
CA SER A 126 20.67 4.66 31.41
C SER A 126 21.74 4.17 30.40
N GLY A 127 21.38 4.18 29.11
CA GLY A 127 22.31 3.89 28.01
C GLY A 127 22.54 2.41 27.73
N GLY A 128 21.46 1.62 27.66
CA GLY A 128 21.48 0.26 27.13
C GLY A 128 21.37 0.22 25.60
N THR A 129 21.53 -0.96 24.99
CA THR A 129 21.38 -1.16 23.53
C THR A 129 19.97 -0.89 23.00
N LEU A 130 19.01 -0.66 23.90
CA LEU A 130 17.63 -0.30 23.61
C LEU A 130 17.34 1.19 23.80
N SER A 131 18.29 2.01 24.25
CA SER A 131 18.10 3.46 24.29
C SER A 131 18.19 4.04 22.88
N GLU A 132 17.30 4.97 22.56
CA GLU A 132 17.23 5.66 21.26
C GLU A 132 18.53 6.40 20.86
N ASP A 133 19.35 6.76 21.84
CA ASP A 133 20.65 7.41 21.63
C ASP A 133 21.82 6.42 21.39
N PHE A 134 21.55 5.11 21.38
CA PHE A 134 22.58 4.10 21.22
C PHE A 134 23.10 4.11 19.77
N GLY A 135 24.34 4.61 19.60
CA GLY A 135 24.99 4.74 18.29
C GLY A 135 24.81 6.09 17.60
N LEU A 136 24.15 7.07 18.24
CA LEU A 136 23.90 8.41 17.66
C LEU A 136 24.87 9.52 18.17
N LYS A 137 25.86 9.20 19.00
CA LYS A 137 26.79 10.21 19.56
C LYS A 137 27.97 10.47 18.61
N ASP A 138 28.26 11.74 18.36
CA ASP A 138 29.43 12.21 17.60
C ASP A 138 30.76 11.77 18.25
N ASP A 139 31.69 11.26 17.44
CA ASP A 139 32.96 10.64 17.84
C ASP A 139 33.88 11.51 18.74
N ALA A 140 33.60 12.82 18.87
CA ALA A 140 34.34 13.74 19.73
C ALA A 140 34.09 13.54 21.24
N SER A 141 33.02 12.83 21.62
CA SER A 141 32.65 12.61 23.04
C SER A 141 32.93 11.18 23.53
N ARG A 142 33.60 10.37 22.72
CA ARG A 142 33.80 8.93 22.98
C ARG A 142 35.01 8.74 23.89
N GLU A 143 34.81 8.64 25.20
CA GLU A 143 35.83 8.06 26.07
C GLU A 143 36.08 6.60 25.63
N PRO A 144 37.35 6.17 25.49
CA PRO A 144 37.68 4.84 25.01
C PRO A 144 37.34 3.81 26.10
N GLU A 145 36.19 3.15 25.95
CA GLU A 145 35.83 2.02 26.82
C GLU A 145 36.76 0.84 26.48
N ALA A 146 37.49 0.36 27.49
CA ALA A 146 38.46 -0.72 27.34
C ALA A 146 37.79 -2.03 26.89
N PRO A 147 38.46 -2.85 26.05
CA PRO A 147 37.89 -4.09 25.52
C PRO A 147 37.59 -5.09 26.65
N ARG A 148 36.33 -5.52 26.72
CA ARG A 148 35.86 -6.57 27.65
C ARG A 148 35.95 -7.93 26.93
N TYR A 149 36.83 -8.81 27.43
CA TYR A 149 36.85 -10.24 27.12
C TYR A 149 35.89 -11.00 28.04
#